data_AF-A0A9D6IC41-F1
#
_entry.id   AF-A0A9D6IC41-F1
#
_cell.length_a   1.000
_cell.length_b   1.000
_cell.length_c   1.000
_cell.angle_alpha   90.00
_cell.angle_beta   90.00
_cell.angle_gamma   90.00
#
_symmetry.space_group_name_H-M   'P 1'
#
loop_
_entity.id
_entity.type
_entity.pdbx_description
1 polymer ?
#
loop_
_entity_poly.entity_id
_entity_poly.type
_entity_poly.pdbx_seq_one_letter_code
_entity_poly.pdbx_strand_id
1 'polypeptide(L)'
;MSWESRGGEAKYLTRTILQNGVRVREYYGRGPLAEIMAVEFAKERDRAGRSPRWRSIRDSLGDADRMYSRLTKGCEHLLRASLLAAGYHNHRGAWRSRSRRKFWTPQEVNVSPKSDLHILIAEAQEGNRLAVETLKALLNSPEPWHDTTTLCHEIEAAWLGFISRKEPEAVEPLTQDLDALRRQFSLSPPTSIDQLLVERVALTWMEARACEILIRPTNRVHVPLNIQRLLAKMGEGALKRCQRAKERLALARQRL
;
A
#
# COMPACT_ATOMS: atom_id res chain seq x y z
N MET A 1 -9.81 8.48 28.39
CA MET A 1 -10.91 8.04 29.27
C MET A 1 -10.55 6.68 29.81
N SER A 2 -10.83 6.44 31.08
CA SER A 2 -10.50 5.18 31.73
C SER A 2 -11.56 4.88 32.78
N TRP A 3 -12.02 3.63 32.78
CA TRP A 3 -12.61 3.05 33.98
C TRP A 3 -11.47 2.85 34.97
N GLU A 4 -11.46 3.65 36.02
CA GLU A 4 -10.44 3.57 37.06
C GLU A 4 -10.90 2.58 38.13
N SER A 5 -10.06 1.60 38.47
CA SER A 5 -10.37 0.65 39.55
C SER A 5 -9.73 1.15 40.84
N ARG A 6 -10.52 1.34 41.89
CA ARG A 6 -10.02 1.66 43.25
C ARG A 6 -10.50 0.59 44.21
N GLY A 7 -9.56 -0.07 44.90
CA GLY A 7 -9.87 -1.08 45.92
C GLY A 7 -10.43 -2.40 45.39
N GLY A 8 -9.93 -2.90 44.25
CA GLY A 8 -10.16 -4.28 43.80
C GLY A 8 -11.40 -4.51 42.92
N GLU A 9 -12.57 -3.96 43.25
CA GLU A 9 -13.82 -4.30 42.51
C GLU A 9 -14.54 -3.12 41.85
N ALA A 10 -14.42 -1.89 42.38
CA ALA A 10 -15.21 -0.76 41.89
C ALA A 10 -14.51 -0.03 40.72
N LYS A 11 -15.13 -0.08 39.54
CA LYS A 11 -14.75 0.71 38.35
C LYS A 11 -15.50 2.05 38.34
N TYR A 12 -14.75 3.15 38.24
CA TYR A 12 -15.26 4.51 38.18
C TYR A 12 -15.02 5.11 36.80
N LEU A 13 -16.05 5.68 36.19
CA LEU A 13 -15.88 6.39 34.93
C LEU A 13 -15.27 7.77 35.19
N THR A 14 -14.16 8.05 34.51
CA THR A 14 -13.52 9.36 34.54
C THR A 14 -13.24 9.88 33.12
N ARG A 15 -13.44 11.18 32.92
CA ARG A 15 -13.09 11.89 31.69
C ARG A 15 -12.07 12.96 32.05
N THR A 16 -11.03 13.09 31.23
CA THR A 16 -10.12 14.24 31.31
C THR A 16 -10.43 15.14 30.14
N ILE A 17 -10.77 16.39 30.42
CA ILE A 17 -11.04 17.42 29.43
C ILE A 17 -9.99 18.53 29.55
N LEU A 18 -9.74 19.22 28.45
CA LEU A 18 -8.91 20.43 28.46
C LEU A 18 -9.87 21.63 28.54
N GLN A 19 -9.85 22.34 29.66
CA GLN A 19 -10.68 23.52 29.91
C GLN A 19 -9.78 24.70 30.19
N ASN A 20 -9.85 25.75 29.36
CA ASN A 20 -8.99 26.95 29.47
C ASN A 20 -7.48 26.63 29.52
N GLY A 21 -7.03 25.64 28.74
CA GLY A 21 -5.64 25.21 28.72
C GLY A 21 -5.22 24.30 29.90
N VAL A 22 -6.10 24.06 30.87
CA VAL A 22 -5.84 23.20 32.03
C VAL A 22 -6.50 21.83 31.82
N ARG A 23 -5.78 20.75 32.12
CA ARG A 23 -6.35 19.40 32.13
C ARG A 23 -7.17 19.21 33.41
N VAL A 24 -8.49 19.16 33.26
CA VAL A 24 -9.44 18.93 34.36
C VAL A 24 -9.95 17.49 34.28
N ARG A 25 -10.04 16.82 35.43
CA ARG A 25 -10.56 15.45 35.54
C ARG A 25 -11.96 15.46 36.13
N GLU A 26 -12.92 15.04 35.33
CA GLU A 26 -14.33 14.87 35.72
C GLU A 26 -14.59 13.43 36.16
N TYR A 27 -15.26 13.29 37.29
CA TYR A 27 -15.62 12.01 37.89
C TYR A 27 -17.13 11.78 37.74
N TYR A 28 -17.50 10.69 37.07
CA TYR A 28 -18.88 10.33 36.81
C TYR A 28 -19.36 9.16 37.71
N GLY A 29 -18.48 8.66 38.58
CA GLY A 29 -18.83 7.64 39.56
C GLY A 29 -19.02 6.25 38.94
N ARG A 30 -19.90 5.46 39.55
CA ARG A 30 -20.30 4.10 39.17
C ARG A 30 -21.82 4.02 39.01
N GLY A 31 -22.31 2.98 38.33
CA GLY A 31 -23.74 2.71 38.17
C GLY A 31 -24.34 3.24 36.86
N PRO A 32 -25.69 3.22 36.72
CA PRO A 32 -26.37 3.43 35.44
C PRO A 32 -26.03 4.76 34.74
N LEU A 33 -25.85 5.84 35.51
CA LEU A 33 -25.43 7.14 34.95
C LEU A 33 -24.04 7.06 34.31
N ALA A 34 -23.08 6.40 34.97
CA ALA A 34 -21.74 6.20 34.40
C ALA A 34 -21.80 5.36 33.12
N GLU A 35 -22.65 4.35 33.06
CA GLU A 35 -22.85 3.54 31.85
C GLU A 35 -23.47 4.35 30.70
N ILE A 36 -24.51 5.15 30.98
CA ILE A 36 -25.14 6.06 30.00
C ILE A 36 -24.12 7.08 29.48
N MET A 37 -23.34 7.70 30.38
CA MET A 37 -22.31 8.65 29.99
C MET A 37 -21.18 7.99 29.20
N ALA A 38 -20.79 6.74 29.52
CA ALA A 38 -19.82 6.00 28.72
C ALA A 38 -20.31 5.78 27.28
N VAL A 39 -21.60 5.46 27.09
CA VAL A 39 -22.24 5.35 25.78
C VAL A 39 -22.30 6.70 25.08
N GLU A 40 -22.67 7.78 25.77
CA GLU A 40 -22.79 9.09 25.13
C GLU A 40 -21.43 9.67 24.75
N PHE A 41 -20.39 9.44 25.57
CA PHE A 41 -19.02 9.76 25.19
C PHE A 41 -18.50 8.86 24.05
N ALA A 42 -18.97 7.61 23.94
CA ALA A 42 -18.68 6.78 22.76
C ALA A 42 -19.31 7.39 21.50
N LYS A 43 -20.58 7.80 21.57
CA LYS A 43 -21.28 8.48 20.48
C LYS A 43 -20.64 9.83 20.13
N GLU A 44 -20.19 10.60 21.11
CA GLU A 44 -19.49 11.87 20.88
C GLU A 44 -18.16 11.66 20.15
N ARG A 45 -17.41 10.60 20.49
CA ARG A 45 -16.22 10.18 19.74
C ARG A 45 -16.56 9.74 18.31
N ASP A 46 -17.68 9.04 18.11
CA ASP A 46 -18.15 8.67 16.77
C ASP A 46 -18.62 9.88 15.95
N ARG A 47 -19.21 10.90 16.60
CA ARG A 47 -19.52 12.21 15.98
C ARG A 47 -18.25 12.97 15.62
N ALA A 48 -17.22 12.98 16.48
CA ALA A 48 -15.92 13.59 16.17
C ALA A 48 -15.27 12.93 14.93
N GLY A 49 -15.41 11.61 14.77
CA GLY A 49 -15.00 10.88 13.56
C GLY A 49 -15.80 11.20 12.28
N ARG A 50 -16.86 12.00 12.36
CA ARG A 50 -17.63 12.53 11.21
C ARG A 50 -17.30 14.00 10.89
N SER A 51 -16.37 14.61 11.63
CA SER A 51 -15.96 15.99 11.35
C SER A 51 -15.43 16.12 9.90
N PRO A 52 -15.60 17.27 9.24
CA PRO A 52 -15.08 17.50 7.89
C PRO A 52 -13.59 17.16 7.75
N ARG A 53 -12.80 17.45 8.79
CA ARG A 53 -11.36 17.11 8.86
C ARG A 53 -11.12 15.61 8.73
N TRP A 54 -11.83 14.77 9.49
CA TRP A 54 -11.62 13.32 9.46
C TRP A 54 -12.23 12.65 8.24
N ARG A 55 -13.27 13.25 7.64
CA ARG A 55 -13.75 12.85 6.30
C ARG A 55 -12.67 13.04 5.25
N SER A 56 -12.08 14.23 5.17
CA SER A 56 -10.97 14.50 4.24
C SER A 56 -9.79 13.55 4.45
N ILE A 57 -9.39 13.27 5.70
CA ILE A 57 -8.32 12.29 5.99
C ILE A 57 -8.71 10.89 5.51
N ARG A 58 -9.95 10.44 5.75
CA ARG A 58 -10.43 9.15 5.25
C ARG A 58 -10.38 9.10 3.73
N ASP A 59 -10.79 10.16 3.05
CA ASP A 59 -10.82 10.22 1.59
C ASP A 59 -9.39 10.14 1.05
N SER A 60 -8.44 10.88 1.62
CA SER A 60 -7.02 10.80 1.26
C SER A 60 -6.39 9.42 1.54
N LEU A 61 -6.78 8.74 2.63
CA LEU A 61 -6.37 7.35 2.87
C LEU A 61 -6.96 6.40 1.80
N GLY A 62 -8.20 6.65 1.38
CA GLY A 62 -8.82 5.92 0.28
C GLY A 62 -8.14 6.16 -1.06
N ASP A 63 -7.66 7.39 -1.32
CA ASP A 63 -6.83 7.71 -2.49
C ASP A 63 -5.51 6.92 -2.45
N ALA A 64 -4.85 6.85 -1.29
CA ALA A 64 -3.63 6.07 -1.12
C ALA A 64 -3.84 4.57 -1.44
N ASP A 65 -4.92 3.95 -0.95
CA ASP A 65 -5.23 2.55 -1.27
C ASP A 65 -5.57 2.34 -2.77
N ARG A 66 -6.23 3.31 -3.40
CA ARG A 66 -6.46 3.30 -4.87
C ARG A 66 -5.14 3.40 -5.64
N MET A 67 -4.20 4.24 -5.20
CA MET A 67 -2.87 4.33 -5.79
C MET A 67 -2.13 2.99 -5.69
N TYR A 68 -2.15 2.31 -4.54
CA TYR A 68 -1.57 0.95 -4.44
C TYR A 68 -2.22 -0.08 -5.36
N SER A 69 -3.55 0.02 -5.54
CA SER A 69 -4.28 -0.86 -6.45
C SER A 69 -3.83 -0.66 -7.89
N ARG A 70 -3.62 0.60 -8.30
CA ARG A 70 -3.05 0.96 -9.62
C ARG A 70 -1.61 0.47 -9.76
N LEU A 71 -0.75 0.72 -8.76
CA LEU A 71 0.65 0.27 -8.72
C LEU A 71 0.73 -1.26 -8.87
N THR A 72 -0.09 -1.98 -8.09
CA THR A 72 -0.15 -3.44 -8.15
C THR A 72 -0.50 -3.93 -9.56
N LYS A 73 -1.51 -3.35 -10.20
CA LYS A 73 -1.89 -3.72 -11.57
C LYS A 73 -0.76 -3.41 -12.57
N GLY A 74 -0.17 -2.22 -12.48
CA GLY A 74 0.97 -1.81 -13.32
C GLY A 74 2.14 -2.79 -13.22
N CYS A 75 2.58 -3.09 -11.99
CA CYS A 75 3.63 -4.08 -11.76
C CYS A 75 3.29 -5.48 -12.30
N GLU A 76 2.04 -5.94 -12.18
CA GLU A 76 1.65 -7.25 -12.72
C GLU A 76 1.63 -7.28 -14.25
N HIS A 77 1.22 -6.19 -14.92
CA HIS A 77 1.28 -6.11 -16.38
C HIS A 77 2.73 -6.06 -16.88
N LEU A 78 3.57 -5.24 -16.25
CA LEU A 78 4.97 -5.13 -16.62
C LEU A 78 5.73 -6.43 -16.36
N LEU A 79 5.48 -7.11 -15.23
CA LEU A 79 6.07 -8.42 -14.96
C LEU A 79 5.63 -9.47 -16.00
N ARG A 80 4.34 -9.50 -16.36
CA ARG A 80 3.82 -10.40 -17.41
C ARG A 80 4.51 -10.13 -18.74
N ALA A 81 4.57 -8.85 -19.13
CA ALA A 81 5.24 -8.43 -20.35
C ALA A 81 6.72 -8.86 -20.36
N SER A 82 7.45 -8.64 -19.27
CA SER A 82 8.86 -9.05 -19.15
C SER A 82 9.04 -10.56 -19.26
N LEU A 83 8.19 -11.35 -18.60
CA LEU A 83 8.25 -12.82 -18.69
C LEU A 83 7.95 -13.32 -20.11
N LEU A 84 6.93 -12.74 -20.77
CA LEU A 84 6.59 -13.06 -22.16
C LEU A 84 7.71 -12.69 -23.13
N ALA A 85 8.30 -11.50 -22.96
CA ALA A 85 9.45 -11.03 -23.73
C ALA A 85 10.67 -11.96 -23.56
N ALA A 86 10.87 -12.51 -22.36
CA ALA A 86 11.90 -13.53 -22.08
C ALA A 86 11.53 -14.94 -22.59
N GLY A 87 10.38 -15.13 -23.25
CA GLY A 87 9.97 -16.40 -23.83
C GLY A 87 9.28 -17.36 -22.87
N TYR A 88 8.82 -16.88 -21.71
CA TYR A 88 7.93 -17.65 -20.83
C TYR A 88 6.47 -17.49 -21.25
N HIS A 89 5.62 -18.40 -20.81
CA HIS A 89 4.17 -18.28 -20.94
C HIS A 89 3.50 -18.79 -19.68
N ASN A 90 2.32 -18.26 -19.37
CA ASN A 90 1.50 -18.77 -18.29
C ASN A 90 0.68 -19.97 -18.76
N HIS A 91 0.80 -21.10 -18.09
CA HIS A 91 -0.04 -22.28 -18.33
C HIS A 91 -0.69 -22.71 -17.00
N ARG A 92 -2.00 -22.50 -16.90
CA ARG A 92 -2.82 -22.82 -15.71
C ARG A 92 -2.27 -22.20 -14.42
N GLY A 93 -1.83 -20.94 -14.48
CA GLY A 93 -1.29 -20.20 -13.33
C GLY A 93 0.21 -20.37 -13.11
N ALA A 94 0.88 -21.29 -13.81
CA ALA A 94 2.31 -21.51 -13.70
C ALA A 94 3.07 -20.97 -14.91
N TRP A 95 4.14 -20.22 -14.68
CA TRP A 95 5.02 -19.74 -15.75
C TRP A 95 5.98 -20.85 -16.20
N ARG A 96 6.03 -21.09 -17.51
CA ARG A 96 6.87 -22.13 -18.14
C ARG A 96 7.61 -21.57 -19.35
N SER A 97 8.84 -22.03 -19.58
CA SER A 97 9.57 -21.69 -20.79
C SER A 97 8.82 -22.23 -22.01
N ARG A 98 8.69 -21.42 -23.06
CA ARG A 98 8.11 -21.85 -24.34
C ARG A 98 9.20 -22.47 -25.20
N SER A 99 8.92 -23.65 -25.76
CA SER A 99 9.82 -24.26 -26.77
C SER A 99 9.87 -23.39 -28.02
N ARG A 100 11.08 -23.16 -28.58
CA ARG A 100 11.31 -22.29 -29.74
C ARG A 100 10.46 -22.65 -30.98
N ARG A 101 9.98 -23.89 -31.08
CA ARG A 101 9.18 -24.38 -32.22
C ARG A 101 7.69 -23.97 -32.21
N LYS A 102 7.18 -23.37 -31.12
CA LYS A 102 5.74 -23.10 -30.94
C LYS A 102 5.29 -21.66 -31.24
N PHE A 103 6.14 -20.86 -31.88
CA PHE A 103 5.72 -19.52 -32.33
C PHE A 103 5.04 -19.60 -33.69
N TRP A 104 4.01 -18.78 -33.86
CA TRP A 104 3.44 -18.50 -35.17
C TRP A 104 3.66 -17.02 -35.51
N THR A 105 3.76 -16.75 -36.81
CA THR A 105 3.84 -15.40 -37.36
C THR A 105 2.59 -15.16 -38.19
N PRO A 106 1.74 -14.16 -37.85
CA PRO A 106 0.62 -13.77 -38.71
C PRO A 106 1.11 -13.39 -40.12
N GLN A 107 0.36 -13.77 -41.15
CA GLN A 107 0.65 -13.38 -42.54
C GLN A 107 0.29 -11.93 -42.86
N GLU A 108 -0.56 -11.28 -42.06
CA GLU A 108 -0.90 -9.86 -42.15
C GLU A 108 -0.84 -9.24 -40.75
N VAL A 109 -0.02 -8.20 -40.58
CA VAL A 109 0.29 -7.62 -39.27
C VAL A 109 -0.43 -6.29 -39.14
N ASN A 110 -1.51 -6.26 -38.36
CA ASN A 110 -2.05 -5.01 -37.84
C ASN A 110 -1.84 -4.91 -36.32
N VAL A 111 -0.70 -5.39 -35.84
CA VAL A 111 -0.22 -5.01 -34.50
C VAL A 111 0.46 -3.66 -34.70
N SER A 112 -0.30 -2.58 -34.49
CA SER A 112 0.27 -1.24 -34.50
C SER A 112 1.45 -1.20 -33.51
N PRO A 113 2.58 -0.55 -33.85
CA PRO A 113 3.65 -0.27 -32.89
C PRO A 113 3.16 0.51 -31.64
N LYS A 114 1.96 1.10 -31.72
CA LYS A 114 1.26 1.78 -30.62
C LYS A 114 0.12 0.94 -30.01
N SER A 115 0.07 -0.37 -30.24
CA SER A 115 -0.93 -1.24 -29.63
C SER A 115 -0.85 -1.17 -28.11
N ASP A 116 -2.02 -1.11 -27.46
CA ASP A 116 -2.13 -1.15 -26.00
C ASP A 116 -1.34 -2.34 -25.44
N LEU A 117 -0.53 -2.10 -24.40
CA LEU A 117 0.28 -3.11 -23.72
C LEU A 117 -0.54 -4.35 -23.36
N HIS A 118 -1.81 -4.16 -23.00
CA HIS A 118 -2.73 -5.25 -22.70
C HIS A 118 -2.99 -6.20 -23.87
N ILE A 119 -3.14 -5.65 -25.07
CA ILE A 119 -3.35 -6.43 -26.30
C ILE A 119 -2.07 -7.21 -26.63
N LEU A 120 -0.91 -6.53 -26.55
CA LEU A 120 0.39 -7.16 -26.79
C LEU A 120 0.66 -8.34 -25.83
N ILE A 121 0.31 -8.19 -24.55
CA ILE A 121 0.42 -9.27 -23.56
C ILE A 121 -0.45 -10.46 -23.94
N ALA A 122 -1.71 -10.22 -24.35
CA ALA A 122 -2.63 -11.29 -24.72
C ALA A 122 -2.13 -12.07 -25.95
N GLU A 123 -1.72 -11.36 -27.01
CA GLU A 123 -1.21 -11.99 -28.22
C GLU A 123 0.12 -12.75 -27.99
N ALA A 124 1.03 -12.16 -27.22
CA ALA A 124 2.28 -12.83 -26.86
C ALA A 124 2.03 -14.09 -26.02
N GLN A 125 1.01 -14.07 -25.16
CA GLN A 125 0.60 -15.21 -24.37
C GLN A 125 0.02 -16.35 -25.23
N GLU A 126 -0.59 -16.05 -26.37
CA GLU A 126 -1.02 -17.07 -27.35
C GLU A 126 0.18 -17.61 -28.15
N GLY A 127 1.22 -16.81 -28.35
CA GLY A 127 2.45 -17.18 -29.04
C GLY A 127 2.67 -16.43 -30.35
N ASN A 128 2.04 -15.26 -30.52
CA ASN A 128 2.35 -14.35 -31.60
C ASN A 128 3.79 -13.86 -31.48
N ARG A 129 4.65 -14.23 -32.44
CA ARG A 129 6.07 -13.84 -32.44
C ARG A 129 6.25 -12.33 -32.51
N LEU A 130 5.43 -11.64 -33.30
CA LEU A 130 5.56 -10.20 -33.49
C LEU A 130 5.22 -9.46 -32.21
N ALA A 131 4.16 -9.87 -31.50
CA ALA A 131 3.83 -9.30 -30.20
C ALA A 131 4.98 -9.46 -29.19
N VAL A 132 5.65 -10.62 -29.16
CA VAL A 132 6.82 -10.84 -28.28
C VAL A 132 7.99 -9.90 -28.62
N GLU A 133 8.31 -9.74 -29.90
CA GLU A 133 9.39 -8.82 -30.31
C GLU A 133 9.02 -7.35 -30.06
N THR A 134 7.76 -6.96 -30.27
CA THR A 134 7.25 -5.62 -29.92
C THR A 134 7.34 -5.38 -28.42
N LEU A 135 6.97 -6.36 -27.58
CA LEU A 135 7.14 -6.26 -26.12
C LEU A 135 8.60 -6.07 -25.71
N LYS A 136 9.55 -6.81 -26.32
CA LYS A 136 10.98 -6.63 -26.05
C LYS A 136 11.43 -5.22 -26.39
N ALA A 137 11.06 -4.71 -27.56
CA ALA A 137 11.41 -3.35 -27.98
C ALA A 137 10.83 -2.30 -27.03
N LEU A 138 9.55 -2.45 -26.67
CA LEU A 138 8.86 -1.56 -25.74
C LEU A 138 9.51 -1.55 -24.35
N LEU A 139 9.83 -2.71 -23.79
CA LEU A 139 10.40 -2.83 -22.43
C LEU A 139 11.84 -2.31 -22.33
N ASN A 140 12.56 -2.21 -23.45
CA ASN A 140 13.89 -1.58 -23.52
C ASN A 140 13.81 -0.04 -23.53
N SER A 141 12.63 0.55 -23.69
CA SER A 141 12.42 1.99 -23.55
C SER A 141 11.99 2.34 -22.11
N PRO A 142 12.16 3.60 -21.67
CA PRO A 142 11.72 4.04 -20.35
C PRO A 142 10.19 4.26 -20.24
N GLU A 143 9.51 4.42 -21.37
CA GLU A 143 8.09 4.79 -21.47
C GLU A 143 7.13 3.87 -20.68
N PRO A 144 7.15 2.54 -20.83
CA PRO A 144 6.19 1.67 -20.12
C PRO A 144 6.38 1.67 -18.60
N TRP A 145 7.54 2.12 -18.11
CA TRP A 145 7.87 2.16 -16.69
C TRP A 145 7.43 3.47 -16.02
N HIS A 146 7.35 4.56 -16.80
CA HIS A 146 7.21 5.92 -16.30
C HIS A 146 6.01 6.08 -15.34
N ASP A 147 4.81 5.74 -15.80
CA ASP A 147 3.58 5.91 -15.00
C ASP A 147 3.64 5.14 -13.67
N THR A 148 4.24 3.96 -13.68
CA THR A 148 4.31 3.12 -12.49
C THR A 148 5.37 3.64 -11.51
N THR A 149 6.51 4.13 -12.00
CA THR A 149 7.54 4.78 -11.19
C THR A 149 7.05 6.10 -10.60
N THR A 150 6.36 6.94 -11.38
CA THR A 150 5.73 8.16 -10.88
C THR A 150 4.75 7.85 -9.74
N LEU A 151 3.93 6.81 -9.91
CA LEU A 151 2.99 6.38 -8.87
C LEU A 151 3.70 5.90 -7.59
N CYS A 152 4.89 5.30 -7.68
CA CYS A 152 5.69 4.96 -6.50
C CYS A 152 6.02 6.21 -5.67
N HIS A 153 6.48 7.28 -6.33
CA HIS A 153 6.81 8.54 -5.67
C HIS A 153 5.58 9.23 -5.05
N GLU A 154 4.44 9.21 -5.75
CA GLU A 154 3.18 9.77 -5.24
C GLU A 154 2.71 9.05 -3.97
N ILE A 155 2.81 7.71 -3.95
CA ILE A 155 2.47 6.89 -2.79
C ILE A 155 3.40 7.20 -1.61
N GLU A 156 4.71 7.25 -1.87
CA GLU A 156 5.70 7.58 -0.85
C GLU A 156 5.41 8.94 -0.20
N ALA A 157 5.25 9.96 -1.03
CA ALA A 157 4.94 11.31 -0.60
C ALA A 157 3.62 11.38 0.22
N ALA A 158 2.60 10.63 -0.19
CA ALA A 158 1.32 10.60 0.54
C ALA A 158 1.48 10.07 1.97
N TRP A 159 2.19 8.96 2.17
CA TRP A 159 2.39 8.38 3.50
C TRP A 159 3.28 9.21 4.40
N LEU A 160 4.39 9.73 3.88
CA LEU A 160 5.23 10.65 4.61
C LEU A 160 4.46 11.93 4.97
N GLY A 161 3.58 12.39 4.09
CA GLY A 161 2.63 13.48 4.35
C GLY A 161 1.67 13.21 5.52
N PHE A 162 1.14 12.00 5.65
CA PHE A 162 0.30 11.64 6.80
C PHE A 162 1.10 11.55 8.10
N ILE A 163 2.28 10.94 8.05
CA ILE A 163 3.13 10.74 9.23
C ILE A 163 3.64 12.08 9.73
N SER A 164 4.19 12.93 8.86
CA SER A 164 4.70 14.25 9.22
C SER A 164 3.68 15.11 9.97
N ARG A 165 2.39 15.04 9.60
CA ARG A 165 1.32 15.78 10.29
C ARG A 165 1.02 15.27 11.70
N LYS A 166 1.24 13.98 11.97
CA LYS A 166 0.95 13.39 13.29
C LYS A 166 2.19 13.31 14.18
N GLU A 167 3.31 12.88 13.60
CA GLU A 167 4.55 12.51 14.28
C GLU A 167 5.76 12.81 13.37
N PRO A 168 6.14 14.10 13.20
CA PRO A 168 7.27 14.52 12.36
C PRO A 168 8.57 13.79 12.63
N GLU A 169 8.83 13.49 13.91
CA GLU A 169 10.05 12.81 14.37
C GLU A 169 10.16 11.36 13.86
N ALA A 170 9.04 10.75 13.42
CA ALA A 170 9.02 9.40 12.86
C ALA A 170 9.28 9.37 11.34
N VAL A 171 9.33 10.52 10.66
CA VAL A 171 9.56 10.58 9.20
C VAL A 171 10.97 10.12 8.87
N GLU A 172 11.98 10.71 9.49
CA GLU A 172 13.39 10.42 9.20
C GLU A 172 13.76 8.94 9.45
N PRO A 173 13.45 8.33 10.61
CA PRO A 173 13.73 6.91 10.83
C PRO A 173 13.00 6.01 9.84
N LEU A 174 11.76 6.33 9.46
CA LEU A 174 11.01 5.53 8.50
C LEU A 174 11.62 5.59 7.10
N THR A 175 12.07 6.77 6.66
CA THR A 175 12.77 6.92 5.37
C THR A 175 14.08 6.13 5.37
N GLN A 176 14.85 6.19 6.47
CA GLN A 176 16.08 5.41 6.61
C GLN A 176 15.83 3.90 6.56
N ASP A 177 14.80 3.42 7.25
CA ASP A 177 14.39 2.01 7.21
C ASP A 177 13.95 1.61 5.78
N LEU A 178 13.22 2.49 5.08
CA LEU A 178 12.78 2.27 3.71
C LEU A 178 13.96 2.13 2.75
N ASP A 179 14.96 3.01 2.87
CA ASP A 179 16.18 2.98 2.05
C ASP A 179 17.07 1.77 2.38
N ALA A 180 17.12 1.35 3.64
CA ALA A 180 17.75 0.10 4.03
C ALA A 180 17.06 -1.10 3.37
N LEU A 181 15.72 -1.11 3.35
CA LEU A 181 14.93 -2.18 2.73
C LEU A 181 15.14 -2.22 1.20
N ARG A 182 15.13 -1.07 0.53
CA ARG A 182 15.47 -0.95 -0.90
C ARG A 182 16.84 -1.57 -1.18
N ARG A 183 17.88 -1.15 -0.44
CA ARG A 183 19.24 -1.68 -0.57
C ARG A 183 19.34 -3.18 -0.30
N GLN A 184 18.61 -3.69 0.70
CA GLN A 184 18.58 -5.11 1.03
C GLN A 184 18.09 -5.96 -0.14
N PHE A 185 17.08 -5.46 -0.87
CA PHE A 185 16.52 -6.22 -1.98
C PHE A 185 17.23 -5.95 -3.31
N SER A 186 17.75 -4.76 -3.59
CA SER A 186 18.33 -4.41 -4.91
C SER A 186 19.43 -5.36 -5.41
N LEU A 187 19.39 -5.69 -6.70
CA LEU A 187 20.48 -6.37 -7.42
C LEU A 187 21.50 -5.38 -7.99
N SER A 188 22.67 -5.90 -8.38
CA SER A 188 23.70 -5.16 -9.12
C SER A 188 24.23 -5.98 -10.31
N PRO A 189 24.04 -5.55 -11.57
CA PRO A 189 23.19 -4.44 -12.00
C PRO A 189 21.69 -4.79 -11.93
N PRO A 190 20.81 -3.85 -11.56
CA PRO A 190 19.38 -4.13 -11.49
C PRO A 190 18.71 -3.99 -12.87
N THR A 191 17.70 -4.84 -13.13
CA THR A 191 16.80 -4.67 -14.29
C THR A 191 15.65 -3.72 -13.94
N SER A 192 15.01 -3.07 -14.92
CA SER A 192 13.89 -2.14 -14.66
C SER A 192 12.73 -2.78 -13.91
N ILE A 193 12.41 -4.04 -14.24
CA ILE A 193 11.36 -4.80 -13.52
C ILE A 193 11.79 -5.18 -12.11
N ASP A 194 13.07 -5.50 -11.89
CA ASP A 194 13.59 -5.77 -10.54
C ASP A 194 13.47 -4.53 -9.66
N GLN A 195 13.94 -3.36 -10.14
CA GLN A 195 13.81 -2.09 -9.42
C GLN A 195 12.36 -1.78 -9.06
N LEU A 196 11.45 -1.91 -10.04
CA LEU A 196 10.04 -1.63 -9.81
C LEU A 196 9.41 -2.57 -8.77
N LEU A 197 9.77 -3.85 -8.79
CA LEU A 197 9.28 -4.82 -7.81
C LEU A 197 9.90 -4.60 -6.41
N VAL A 198 11.15 -4.14 -6.33
CA VAL A 198 11.78 -3.70 -5.07
C VAL A 198 11.02 -2.50 -4.51
N GLU A 199 10.71 -1.49 -5.32
CA GLU A 199 9.90 -0.34 -4.89
C GLU A 199 8.53 -0.78 -4.39
N ARG A 200 7.86 -1.71 -5.07
CA ARG A 200 6.57 -2.25 -4.60
C ARG A 200 6.70 -2.94 -3.23
N VAL A 201 7.76 -3.72 -3.00
CA VAL A 201 8.03 -4.33 -1.68
C VAL A 201 8.23 -3.24 -0.62
N ALA A 202 9.05 -2.25 -0.94
CA ALA A 202 9.38 -1.13 -0.05
C ALA A 202 8.13 -0.34 0.35
N LEU A 203 7.33 0.10 -0.63
CA LEU A 203 6.15 0.93 -0.37
C LEU A 203 5.04 0.18 0.35
N THR A 204 4.83 -1.11 0.08
CA THR A 204 3.82 -1.90 0.81
C THR A 204 4.25 -2.22 2.24
N TRP A 205 5.55 -2.33 2.51
CA TRP A 205 6.08 -2.37 3.87
C TRP A 205 5.90 -1.02 4.58
N MET A 206 6.21 0.09 3.90
CA MET A 206 6.04 1.44 4.43
C MET A 206 4.59 1.72 4.83
N GLU A 207 3.62 1.32 4.00
CA GLU A 207 2.19 1.46 4.34
C GLU A 207 1.84 0.74 5.65
N ALA A 208 2.29 -0.50 5.82
CA ALA A 208 2.05 -1.24 7.04
C ALA A 208 2.62 -0.51 8.25
N ARG A 209 3.88 -0.03 8.13
CA ARG A 209 4.56 0.69 9.19
C ARG A 209 3.94 2.06 9.49
N ALA A 210 3.52 2.78 8.45
CA ALA A 210 2.82 4.05 8.54
C ALA A 210 1.49 3.88 9.28
N CYS A 211 0.72 2.85 8.96
CA CYS A 211 -0.53 2.55 9.66
C CYS A 211 -0.30 2.31 11.16
N GLU A 212 0.73 1.53 11.53
CA GLU A 212 1.10 1.33 12.93
C GLU A 212 1.45 2.64 13.63
N ILE A 213 2.30 3.46 13.03
CA ILE A 213 2.67 4.79 13.55
C ILE A 213 1.41 5.64 13.72
N LEU A 214 0.53 5.68 12.72
CA LEU A 214 -0.67 6.51 12.73
C LEU A 214 -1.71 6.09 13.78
N ILE A 215 -1.77 4.81 14.15
CA ILE A 215 -2.68 4.31 15.19
C ILE A 215 -2.17 4.63 16.59
N ARG A 216 -0.85 4.70 16.80
CA ARG A 216 -0.27 4.90 18.13
C ARG A 216 -0.83 6.15 18.80
N PRO A 217 -1.27 6.05 20.07
CA PRO A 217 -1.74 7.21 20.80
C PRO A 217 -0.60 8.20 20.98
N THR A 218 -0.84 9.47 20.62
CA THR A 218 0.11 10.57 20.88
C THR A 218 -0.59 11.69 21.63
N ASN A 219 0.21 12.53 22.30
CA ASN A 219 -0.31 13.73 22.96
C ASN A 219 -0.71 14.83 21.96
N ARG A 220 -0.27 14.75 20.70
CA ARG A 220 -0.47 15.79 19.67
C ARG A 220 -1.81 15.65 18.94
N VAL A 221 -2.13 14.44 18.48
CA VAL A 221 -3.31 14.19 17.63
C VAL A 221 -4.05 12.96 18.11
N HIS A 222 -5.29 13.16 18.56
CA HIS A 222 -6.18 12.05 18.85
C HIS A 222 -6.87 11.58 17.56
N VAL A 223 -6.51 10.38 17.09
CA VAL A 223 -7.15 9.73 15.95
C VAL A 223 -8.45 9.05 16.41
N PRO A 224 -9.61 9.35 15.82
CA PRO A 224 -10.87 8.69 16.18
C PRO A 224 -10.85 7.18 15.92
N LEU A 225 -11.61 6.43 16.73
CA LEU A 225 -11.60 4.95 16.70
C LEU A 225 -11.98 4.37 15.33
N ASN A 226 -12.90 5.00 14.60
CA ASN A 226 -13.28 4.57 13.26
C ASN A 226 -12.13 4.72 12.24
N ILE A 227 -11.29 5.75 12.38
CA ILE A 227 -10.08 5.93 11.57
C ILE A 227 -8.99 4.95 12.00
N GLN A 228 -8.81 4.71 13.31
CA GLN A 228 -7.87 3.69 13.79
C GLN A 228 -8.21 2.30 13.24
N ARG A 229 -9.50 1.90 13.24
CA ARG A 229 -9.95 0.63 12.65
C ARG A 229 -9.68 0.54 11.15
N LEU A 230 -9.89 1.65 10.42
CA LEU A 230 -9.56 1.72 9.00
C LEU A 230 -8.07 1.51 8.76
N LEU A 231 -7.22 2.26 9.49
CA LEU A 231 -5.76 2.13 9.41
C LEU A 231 -5.29 0.71 9.78
N ALA A 232 -5.89 0.09 10.79
CA ALA A 232 -5.54 -1.28 11.18
C ALA A 232 -5.82 -2.27 10.03
N LYS A 233 -7.02 -2.18 9.42
CA LYS A 233 -7.39 -3.00 8.26
C LYS A 233 -6.46 -2.74 7.07
N MET A 234 -6.11 -1.48 6.81
CA MET A 234 -5.18 -1.12 5.73
C MET A 234 -3.79 -1.72 5.99
N GLY A 235 -3.26 -1.59 7.21
CA GLY A 235 -1.97 -2.16 7.60
C GLY A 235 -1.92 -3.69 7.45
N GLU A 236 -2.96 -4.41 7.86
CA GLU A 236 -3.07 -5.86 7.62
C GLU A 236 -3.09 -6.21 6.12
N GLY A 237 -3.81 -5.42 5.32
CA GLY A 237 -3.83 -5.55 3.87
C GLY A 237 -2.45 -5.30 3.25
N ALA A 238 -1.74 -4.29 3.74
CA ALA A 238 -0.41 -3.90 3.31
C ALA A 238 0.62 -5.01 3.56
N LEU A 239 0.59 -5.66 4.74
CA LEU A 239 1.44 -6.81 5.04
C LEU A 239 1.23 -7.96 4.05
N LYS A 240 -0.04 -8.29 3.73
CA LYS A 240 -0.37 -9.30 2.72
C LYS A 240 0.12 -8.90 1.33
N ARG A 241 -0.02 -7.62 0.96
CA ARG A 241 0.50 -7.09 -0.32
C ARG A 241 2.02 -7.15 -0.38
N CYS A 242 2.71 -6.85 0.72
CA CYS A 242 4.17 -6.92 0.82
C CYS A 242 4.68 -8.35 0.62
N GLN A 243 4.04 -9.32 1.27
CA GLN A 243 4.38 -10.73 1.08
C GLN A 243 4.22 -11.17 -0.39
N ARG A 244 3.10 -10.83 -1.02
CA ARG A 244 2.88 -11.10 -2.45
C ARG A 244 3.90 -10.37 -3.34
N ALA A 245 4.27 -9.13 -3.01
CA ALA A 245 5.28 -8.39 -3.76
C ALA A 245 6.65 -9.10 -3.70
N LYS A 246 7.04 -9.63 -2.52
CA LYS A 246 8.26 -10.44 -2.36
C LYS A 246 8.22 -11.72 -3.21
N GLU A 247 7.08 -12.40 -3.25
CA GLU A 247 6.88 -13.58 -4.11
C GLU A 247 7.03 -13.24 -5.60
N ARG A 248 6.50 -12.09 -6.03
CA ARG A 248 6.65 -11.61 -7.41
C ARG A 248 8.09 -11.23 -7.74
N LEU A 249 8.80 -10.57 -6.82
CA LEU A 249 10.22 -10.27 -6.96
C LEU A 249 11.05 -11.56 -7.10
N ALA A 250 10.81 -12.55 -6.23
CA ALA A 250 11.46 -13.84 -6.30
C ALA A 250 11.18 -14.56 -7.63
N LEU A 251 9.94 -14.53 -8.10
CA LEU A 251 9.57 -15.08 -9.41
C LEU A 251 10.33 -14.40 -10.56
N ALA A 252 10.40 -13.07 -10.55
CA ALA A 252 11.13 -12.32 -11.58
C ALA A 252 12.59 -12.76 -11.63
N ARG A 253 13.28 -12.77 -10.47
CA ARG A 253 14.69 -13.17 -10.36
C ARG A 253 14.99 -14.61 -10.73
N GLN A 254 14.02 -15.51 -10.54
CA GLN A 254 14.19 -16.91 -10.93
C GLN A 254 14.14 -17.09 -12.47
N ARG A 255 13.52 -16.15 -13.18
CA ARG A 255 13.11 -16.34 -14.59
C ARG A 255 13.73 -15.36 -15.57
N LEU A 256 14.07 -14.16 -15.11
CA LEU A 256 14.67 -13.05 -15.87
C LEU A 256 16.12 -12.87 -15.41
#